data_AF-A0A1Q4X921-F1
#
_entry.id   AF-A0A1Q4X921-F1
#
_cell.length_a   1.000
_cell.length_b   1.000
_cell.length_c   1.000
_cell.angle_alpha   90.00
_cell.angle_beta   90.00
_cell.angle_gamma   90.00
#
_symmetry.space_group_name_H-M   'P 1'
#
loop_
_entity.id
_entity.type
_entity.pdbx_description
1 polymer ?
#
loop_
_entity_poly.entity_id
_entity_poly.type
_entity_poly.pdbx_seq_one_letter_code
_entity_poly.pdbx_strand_id
1 'polypeptide(L)'
;MSPHARFLSAAAAAAAALTLSACSPEGGSEEEFRQLLVENGLPGEELRITAPDSQGFWWATYDVSGDCQLQFKWNGAGPVVLYGAQADGYLREAPEETHVEDFGVDDVQRACEGKF
;
A
#
# COMPACT_ATOMS: atom_id res chain seq x y z
N MET A 1 -5.40 21.30 -30.19
CA MET A 1 -4.28 20.64 -29.49
C MET A 1 -4.72 19.23 -29.16
N SER A 2 -4.01 18.23 -29.69
CA SER A 2 -4.49 16.84 -29.80
C SER A 2 -4.48 16.09 -28.46
N PRO A 3 -5.45 15.19 -28.20
CA PRO A 3 -5.59 14.42 -26.96
C PRO A 3 -4.47 13.39 -26.69
N HIS A 4 -3.48 13.29 -27.60
CA HIS A 4 -2.36 12.35 -27.51
C HIS A 4 -1.22 12.84 -26.58
N ALA A 5 -1.25 14.10 -26.14
CA ALA A 5 -0.22 14.66 -25.26
C ALA A 5 -0.43 14.36 -23.77
N ARG A 6 -1.63 13.87 -23.36
CA ARG A 6 -1.92 13.54 -21.95
C ARG A 6 -1.59 12.11 -21.55
N PHE A 7 -1.37 11.21 -22.51
CA PHE A 7 -1.06 9.80 -22.23
C PHE A 7 0.43 9.52 -22.02
N LEU A 8 1.32 10.44 -22.38
CA LEU A 8 2.76 10.28 -22.20
C LEU A 8 3.25 10.66 -20.79
N SER A 9 2.43 11.36 -19.99
CA SER A 9 2.80 11.75 -18.63
C SER A 9 2.54 10.67 -17.58
N ALA A 10 1.56 9.78 -17.80
CA ALA A 10 1.25 8.70 -16.87
C ALA A 10 2.27 7.55 -16.96
N ALA A 11 2.73 7.21 -18.17
CA ALA A 11 3.73 6.17 -18.37
C ALA A 11 5.12 6.57 -17.85
N ALA A 12 5.46 7.88 -17.87
CA ALA A 12 6.70 8.38 -17.32
C ALA A 12 6.70 8.41 -15.77
N ALA A 13 5.54 8.61 -15.14
CA ALA A 13 5.39 8.49 -13.69
C ALA A 13 5.54 7.03 -13.22
N ALA A 14 4.94 6.08 -13.95
CA ALA A 14 5.05 4.65 -13.64
C ALA A 14 6.50 4.12 -13.78
N ALA A 15 7.26 4.62 -14.77
CA ALA A 15 8.66 4.23 -14.96
C ALA A 15 9.61 4.82 -13.90
N ALA A 16 9.30 5.99 -13.35
CA ALA A 16 10.07 6.60 -12.26
C ALA A 16 9.79 5.92 -10.90
N ALA A 17 8.55 5.49 -10.65
CA ALA A 17 8.15 4.77 -9.44
C ALA A 17 8.81 3.39 -9.33
N LEU A 18 9.01 2.68 -10.45
CA LEU A 18 9.74 1.39 -10.48
C LEU A 18 11.24 1.53 -10.17
N THR A 19 11.82 2.72 -10.37
CA THR A 19 13.22 2.99 -9.99
C THR A 19 13.39 3.54 -8.58
N LEU A 20 12.34 4.12 -7.98
CA LEU A 20 12.35 4.64 -6.61
C LEU A 20 12.02 3.57 -5.57
N SER A 21 11.13 2.63 -5.91
CA SER A 21 10.73 1.51 -5.03
C SER A 21 11.85 0.52 -4.72
N ALA A 22 12.94 0.51 -5.50
CA ALA A 22 14.01 -0.46 -5.33
C ALA A 22 15.13 -0.02 -4.35
N CYS A 23 15.23 1.26 -3.99
CA CYS A 23 16.31 1.76 -3.14
C CYS A 23 15.90 3.07 -2.42
N SER A 24 15.03 3.02 -1.40
CA SER A 24 14.98 4.16 -0.46
C SER A 24 16.26 4.14 0.39
N PRO A 25 17.17 5.13 0.24
CA PRO A 25 18.51 5.08 0.82
C PRO A 25 18.53 5.13 2.36
N GLU A 26 17.40 5.39 3.02
CA GLU A 26 17.26 5.48 4.48
C GLU A 26 16.20 4.51 5.06
N GLY A 27 15.82 3.45 4.34
CA GLY A 27 14.80 2.49 4.83
C GLY A 27 13.36 2.97 4.66
N GLY A 28 13.14 3.93 3.78
CA GLY A 28 11.83 4.51 3.46
C GLY A 28 11.43 5.63 4.42
N SER A 29 10.51 6.48 3.96
CA SER A 29 9.87 7.56 4.71
C SER A 29 8.35 7.39 4.76
N GLU A 30 7.68 8.15 5.64
CA GLU A 30 6.21 8.19 5.67
C GLU A 30 5.65 8.61 4.31
N GLU A 31 6.23 9.64 3.69
CA GLU A 31 5.78 10.17 2.41
C GLU A 31 5.95 9.16 1.27
N GLU A 32 7.09 8.48 1.20
CA GLU A 32 7.33 7.43 0.21
C GLU A 32 6.35 6.27 0.41
N PHE A 33 6.12 5.85 1.66
CA PHE A 33 5.21 4.76 1.93
C PHE A 33 3.77 5.12 1.55
N ARG A 34 3.34 6.34 1.88
CA ARG A 34 2.03 6.88 1.48
C ARG A 34 1.89 6.88 -0.04
N GLN A 35 2.92 7.37 -0.73
CA GLN A 35 2.91 7.45 -2.18
C GLN A 35 2.79 6.06 -2.82
N LEU A 36 3.53 5.08 -2.32
CA LEU A 36 3.44 3.69 -2.81
C LEU A 36 2.03 3.11 -2.64
N LEU A 37 1.39 3.30 -1.48
CA LEU A 37 0.03 2.82 -1.25
C LEU A 37 -0.98 3.48 -2.21
N VAL A 38 -0.84 4.80 -2.42
CA VAL A 38 -1.73 5.55 -3.32
C VAL A 38 -1.53 5.19 -4.78
N GLU A 39 -0.28 5.01 -5.22
CA GLU A 39 0.05 4.59 -6.58
C GLU A 39 -0.47 3.17 -6.89
N ASN A 40 -0.57 2.31 -5.88
CA ASN A 40 -1.17 0.97 -6.00
C ASN A 40 -2.68 0.95 -5.78
N GLY A 41 -3.34 2.12 -5.75
CA GLY A 41 -4.81 2.21 -5.82
C GLY A 41 -5.53 2.34 -4.47
N LEU A 42 -4.81 2.49 -3.36
CA LEU A 42 -5.44 2.81 -2.08
C LEU A 42 -5.74 4.31 -1.98
N PRO A 43 -6.96 4.72 -1.61
CA PRO A 43 -7.28 6.14 -1.46
C PRO A 43 -6.52 6.73 -0.26
N GLY A 44 -5.68 7.74 -0.54
CA GLY A 44 -4.70 8.24 0.42
C GLY A 44 -5.24 9.02 1.62
N GLU A 45 -6.52 9.40 1.59
CA GLU A 45 -7.16 10.26 2.60
C GLU A 45 -7.50 9.50 3.90
N GLU A 46 -7.57 8.17 3.87
CA GLU A 46 -7.92 7.33 5.03
C GLU A 46 -6.73 6.48 5.53
N LEU A 47 -5.51 6.77 5.02
CA LEU A 47 -4.28 6.08 5.43
C LEU A 47 -3.65 6.73 6.65
N ARG A 48 -3.55 5.95 7.74
CA ARG A 48 -2.75 6.28 8.93
C ARG A 48 -1.43 5.53 8.87
N ILE A 49 -0.33 6.25 8.79
CA ILE A 49 1.00 5.65 8.74
C ILE A 49 1.69 5.90 10.08
N THR A 50 2.37 4.88 10.59
CA THR A 50 3.16 4.99 11.81
C THR A 50 4.63 4.75 11.50
N ALA A 51 5.48 5.35 12.33
CA ALA A 51 6.92 5.20 12.30
C ALA A 51 7.34 3.72 12.32
N PRO A 52 8.54 3.41 11.77
CA PRO A 52 8.97 2.03 11.64
C PRO A 52 9.18 1.38 13.00
N ASP A 53 8.84 0.09 13.07
CA ASP A 53 9.03 -0.72 14.27
C ASP A 53 10.50 -1.08 14.51
N SER A 54 10.77 -1.87 15.57
CA SER A 54 12.12 -2.32 15.91
C SER A 54 12.78 -3.20 14.84
N GLN A 55 12.01 -3.71 13.87
CA GLN A 55 12.50 -4.51 12.75
C GLN A 55 12.67 -3.66 11.47
N GLY A 56 12.34 -2.36 11.53
CA GLY A 56 12.48 -1.42 10.41
C GLY A 56 11.28 -1.41 9.46
N PHE A 57 10.13 -1.97 9.85
CA PHE A 57 8.92 -1.90 9.03
C PHE A 57 8.09 -0.68 9.39
N TRP A 58 7.86 0.18 8.41
CA TRP A 58 6.76 1.14 8.41
C TRP A 58 5.43 0.40 8.35
N TRP A 59 4.43 0.95 9.03
CA TRP A 59 3.09 0.38 9.10
C TRP A 59 2.06 1.38 8.63
N ALA A 60 1.12 0.94 7.79
CA ALA A 60 0.00 1.74 7.35
C ALA A 60 -1.29 1.01 7.68
N THR A 61 -2.24 1.74 8.25
CA THR A 61 -3.61 1.27 8.48
C THR A 61 -4.55 2.02 7.55
N TYR A 62 -5.39 1.27 6.84
CA TYR A 62 -6.45 1.79 5.98
C TYR A 62 -7.81 1.43 6.57
N ASP A 63 -8.60 2.44 6.94
CA ASP A 63 -9.96 2.26 7.44
C ASP A 63 -10.89 1.93 6.25
N VAL A 64 -11.26 0.65 6.05
CA VAL A 64 -12.18 0.23 4.97
C VAL A 64 -13.63 0.49 5.37
N SER A 65 -13.96 0.18 6.62
CA SER A 65 -15.27 0.41 7.25
C SER A 65 -15.09 0.65 8.75
N GLY A 66 -16.15 1.03 9.46
CA GLY A 66 -16.09 1.31 10.91
C GLY A 66 -15.66 0.12 11.78
N ASP A 67 -15.69 -1.08 11.21
CA ASP A 67 -15.40 -2.37 11.83
C ASP A 67 -14.29 -3.16 11.13
N CYS A 68 -13.76 -2.67 9.99
CA CYS A 68 -12.68 -3.30 9.24
C CYS A 68 -11.55 -2.34 8.88
N GLN A 69 -10.32 -2.75 9.20
CA GLN A 69 -9.10 -2.03 8.88
C GLN A 69 -8.09 -2.95 8.18
N LEU A 70 -7.44 -2.50 7.12
CA LEU A 70 -6.30 -3.21 6.53
C LEU A 70 -4.99 -2.70 7.11
N GLN A 71 -4.03 -3.60 7.31
CA GLN A 71 -2.68 -3.28 7.74
C GLN A 71 -1.68 -3.65 6.67
N PHE A 72 -0.83 -2.70 6.31
CA PHE A 72 0.24 -2.85 5.34
C PHE A 72 1.58 -2.59 6.01
N LYS A 73 2.63 -3.25 5.52
CA LYS A 73 3.99 -3.04 6.00
C LYS A 73 4.97 -2.87 4.85
N TRP A 74 6.00 -2.06 5.11
CA TRP A 74 7.06 -1.78 4.14
C TRP A 74 8.36 -1.40 4.84
N ASN A 75 9.52 -1.85 4.33
CA ASN A 75 10.83 -1.62 4.94
C ASN A 75 11.80 -0.80 4.07
N GLY A 76 11.30 -0.16 3.00
CA GLY A 76 12.15 0.63 2.09
C GLY A 76 12.96 -0.16 1.06
N ALA A 77 12.99 -1.49 1.17
CA ALA A 77 13.88 -2.35 0.36
C ALA A 77 13.13 -3.27 -0.62
N GLY A 78 11.81 -3.34 -0.55
CA GLY A 78 11.00 -4.23 -1.36
C GLY A 78 9.58 -3.72 -1.58
N PRO A 79 8.70 -4.53 -2.20
CA PRO A 79 7.30 -4.17 -2.40
C PRO A 79 6.56 -4.02 -1.07
N VAL A 80 5.49 -3.23 -1.08
CA VAL A 80 4.58 -3.14 0.06
C VAL A 80 3.80 -4.44 0.20
N VAL A 81 3.69 -4.94 1.43
CA VAL A 81 2.99 -6.19 1.73
C VAL A 81 1.74 -5.88 2.54
N LEU A 82 0.62 -6.51 2.19
CA LEU A 82 -0.56 -6.59 3.05
C LEU A 82 -0.25 -7.56 4.19
N TYR A 83 -0.23 -7.06 5.42
CA TYR A 83 -0.04 -7.89 6.60
C TYR A 83 -1.34 -8.61 6.98
N GLY A 84 -2.48 -7.93 6.88
CA GLY A 84 -3.76 -8.55 7.19
C GLY A 84 -4.90 -7.55 7.32
N ALA A 85 -6.06 -8.08 7.68
CA ALA A 85 -7.27 -7.33 7.95
C ALA A 85 -7.67 -7.51 9.41
N GLN A 86 -7.90 -6.41 10.12
CA GLN A 86 -8.52 -6.39 11.43
C GLN A 86 -10.01 -6.16 11.26
N ALA A 87 -10.81 -7.18 11.58
CA ALA A 87 -12.28 -7.12 11.55
C ALA A 87 -12.84 -7.63 12.88
N ASP A 88 -13.87 -6.97 13.42
CA ASP A 88 -14.52 -7.35 14.68
C ASP A 88 -13.55 -7.50 15.88
N GLY A 89 -12.45 -6.73 15.88
CA GLY A 89 -11.41 -6.80 16.91
C GLY A 89 -10.40 -7.94 16.78
N TYR A 90 -10.48 -8.74 15.71
CA TYR A 90 -9.54 -9.82 15.41
C TYR A 90 -8.72 -9.51 14.18
N LEU A 91 -7.40 -9.69 14.28
CA LEU A 91 -6.51 -9.66 13.12
C LEU A 91 -6.55 -11.02 12.40
N ARG A 92 -6.81 -10.97 11.09
CA ARG A 92 -6.58 -12.07 10.17
C ARG A 92 -5.40 -11.71 9.29
N GLU A 93 -4.29 -12.42 9.49
CA GLU A 93 -3.10 -12.27 8.65
C GLU A 93 -3.42 -12.68 7.21
N ALA A 94 -2.93 -11.90 6.26
CA ALA A 94 -2.97 -12.26 4.86
C ALA A 94 -1.98 -13.42 4.60
N PRO A 95 -2.19 -14.21 3.54
CA PRO A 95 -1.17 -15.15 3.08
C PRO A 95 0.19 -14.47 2.91
N GLU A 96 1.27 -15.20 3.23
CA GLU A 96 2.62 -14.74 2.91
C GLU A 96 2.69 -14.39 1.41
N GLU A 97 3.36 -13.28 1.07
CA GLU A 97 3.48 -12.77 -0.31
C GLU A 97 2.22 -12.07 -0.88
N THR A 98 1.27 -11.65 -0.03
CA THR A 98 0.18 -10.77 -0.50
C THR A 98 0.70 -9.35 -0.73
N HIS A 99 1.01 -9.00 -1.97
CA HIS A 99 1.51 -7.68 -2.35
C HIS A 99 0.37 -6.71 -2.66
N VAL A 100 0.57 -5.43 -2.32
CA VAL A 100 -0.46 -4.40 -2.54
C VAL A 100 -0.73 -4.18 -4.04
N GLU A 101 0.27 -4.35 -4.90
CA GLU A 101 0.11 -4.26 -6.36
C GLU A 101 -0.85 -5.29 -6.94
N ASP A 102 -0.96 -6.46 -6.29
CA ASP A 102 -1.89 -7.53 -6.65
C ASP A 102 -3.24 -7.39 -5.93
N PHE A 103 -3.38 -6.42 -5.02
CA PHE A 103 -4.51 -6.27 -4.11
C PHE A 103 -5.39 -5.08 -4.50
N GLY A 104 -6.33 -5.31 -5.42
CA GLY A 104 -7.24 -4.29 -5.93
C GLY A 104 -8.32 -3.86 -4.92
N VAL A 105 -9.08 -2.81 -5.27
CA VAL A 105 -10.18 -2.27 -4.43
C VAL A 105 -11.25 -3.32 -4.11
N ASP A 106 -11.55 -4.24 -5.02
CA ASP A 106 -12.49 -5.33 -4.77
C ASP A 106 -11.94 -6.36 -3.78
N ASP A 107 -10.63 -6.62 -3.80
CA ASP A 107 -9.96 -7.54 -2.89
C ASP A 107 -9.80 -6.94 -1.49
N VAL A 108 -9.68 -5.61 -1.39
CA VAL A 108 -9.76 -4.86 -0.12
C VAL A 108 -11.08 -5.15 0.61
N GLN A 109 -12.22 -5.11 -0.10
CA GLN A 109 -13.51 -5.44 0.51
C GLN A 109 -13.60 -6.92 0.88
N ARG A 110 -13.08 -7.82 0.04
CA ARG A 110 -13.08 -9.26 0.33
C ARG A 110 -12.21 -9.63 1.53
N ALA A 111 -11.07 -8.95 1.74
CA ALA A 111 -10.24 -9.14 2.93
C ALA A 111 -11.04 -8.87 4.22
N CYS A 112 -11.90 -7.85 4.22
CA CYS A 112 -12.80 -7.56 5.34
C CYS A 112 -13.86 -8.63 5.57
N GLU A 113 -14.32 -9.30 4.51
CA GLU A 113 -15.14 -10.52 4.63
C GLU A 113 -14.32 -11.76 5.03
N GLY A 114 -13.01 -11.60 5.21
CA GLY A 114 -12.08 -12.64 5.57
C GLY A 114 -11.72 -13.58 4.41
N LYS A 115 -11.89 -13.12 3.17
CA LYS A 115 -11.65 -13.87 1.94
C LYS A 115 -10.41 -13.33 1.21
N PHE A 116 -9.23 -13.70 1.69
CA PHE A 116 -7.96 -13.53 0.97
C PHE A 116 -7.93 -14.45 -0.26
#